data_AF-A0A196S3W5-F1
#
_entry.id   AF-A0A196S3W5-F1
#
_cell.length_a   1.000
_cell.length_b   1.000
_cell.length_c   1.000
_cell.angle_alpha   90.00
_cell.angle_beta   90.00
_cell.angle_gamma   90.00
#
_symmetry.space_group_name_H-M   'P 1'
#
loop_
_entity.id
_entity.type
_entity.pdbx_description
1 polymer ?
#
loop_
_entity_poly.entity_id
_entity_poly.type
_entity_poly.pdbx_seq_one_letter_code
_entity_poly.pdbx_strand_id
1 'polypeptide(L)'
;MENIESVVERAQFLRHESPRECVAVYSQILDYPNDNETVVKVKETCTLELAEVFGELKDIASLSALLESSRNFFTVLSKAKAAKIGLPLWEPAFFEDEVVRFHMRFLSNELMEKNFLKIVEPYDVVEIGFVARKMELPEEEIVRKLSQMILDKKLSASLDQGKGLLIMLPSASQHVLAENVLSTITELNEVVDALKVRADTYNAKLQEM
;
A
#
# COMPACT_ATOMS: atom_id res chain seq x y z
N MET A 1 27.45 7.27 -21.52
CA MET A 1 26.41 6.68 -20.65
C MET A 1 27.09 5.52 -19.97
N GLU A 2 27.57 5.70 -18.74
CA GLU A 2 28.17 4.61 -17.97
C GLU A 2 27.10 3.51 -17.83
N ASN A 3 27.46 2.28 -18.21
CA ASN A 3 26.54 1.15 -18.15
C ASN A 3 26.20 0.93 -16.68
N ILE A 4 24.92 0.95 -16.33
CA ILE A 4 24.42 0.78 -14.96
C ILE A 4 25.02 -0.49 -14.32
N GLU A 5 25.22 -1.55 -15.11
CA GLU A 5 25.89 -2.79 -14.69
C GLU A 5 27.35 -2.58 -14.28
N SER A 6 28.11 -1.72 -14.99
CA SER A 6 29.51 -1.43 -14.65
C SER A 6 29.66 -0.62 -13.36
N VAL A 7 28.64 0.18 -13.01
CA VAL A 7 28.61 0.92 -11.75
C VAL A 7 28.26 -0.01 -10.59
N VAL A 8 27.43 -1.03 -10.82
CA VAL A 8 27.14 -2.09 -9.83
C VAL A 8 28.37 -2.95 -9.59
N GLU A 9 29.07 -3.40 -10.64
CA GLU A 9 30.31 -4.16 -10.49
C GLU A 9 31.35 -3.35 -9.69
N ARG A 10 31.51 -2.05 -10.00
CA ARG A 10 32.39 -1.16 -9.23
C ARG A 10 31.96 -1.04 -7.77
N ALA A 11 30.67 -0.96 -7.48
CA ALA A 11 30.17 -0.92 -6.11
C ALA A 11 30.41 -2.26 -5.37
N GLN A 12 30.26 -3.40 -6.06
CA GLN A 12 30.58 -4.73 -5.52
C GLN A 12 32.06 -4.91 -5.21
N PHE A 13 32.97 -4.37 -6.03
CA PHE A 13 34.41 -4.35 -5.72
C PHE A 13 34.70 -3.47 -4.50
N LEU A 14 34.06 -2.31 -4.40
CA LEU A 14 34.22 -1.38 -3.27
C LEU A 14 33.63 -1.91 -1.95
N ARG A 15 32.75 -2.92 -1.98
CA ARG A 15 32.26 -3.64 -0.80
C ARG A 15 33.41 -4.24 0.02
N HIS A 16 34.44 -4.75 -0.65
CA HIS A 16 35.57 -5.41 0.01
C HIS A 16 36.69 -4.45 0.44
N GLU A 17 36.80 -3.28 -0.20
CA GLU A 17 37.88 -2.33 0.05
C GLU A 17 37.47 -1.17 0.97
N SER A 18 36.28 -0.59 0.76
CA SER A 18 35.83 0.63 1.46
C SER A 18 34.29 0.68 1.59
N PRO A 19 33.74 0.13 2.69
CA PRO A 19 32.29 0.07 2.90
C PRO A 19 31.57 1.43 2.91
N ARG A 20 32.27 2.53 3.21
CA ARG A 20 31.71 3.90 3.24
C ARG A 20 31.60 4.54 1.86
N GLU A 21 32.52 4.27 0.95
CA GLU A 21 32.47 4.77 -0.42
C GLU A 21 31.42 4.02 -1.24
N CYS A 22 31.27 2.73 -0.93
CA CYS A 22 30.21 1.85 -1.44
C CYS A 22 28.81 2.46 -1.25
N VAL A 23 28.53 3.01 -0.06
CA VAL A 23 27.26 3.68 0.26
C VAL A 23 26.97 4.89 -0.63
N ALA A 24 27.96 5.72 -0.89
CA ALA A 24 27.79 6.92 -1.72
C ALA A 24 27.47 6.56 -3.18
N VAL A 25 28.12 5.51 -3.70
CA VAL A 25 27.91 5.02 -5.07
C VAL A 25 26.52 4.41 -5.22
N TYR A 26 26.09 3.57 -4.29
CA TYR A 26 24.74 2.99 -4.35
C TYR A 26 23.63 4.02 -4.11
N SER A 27 23.85 5.04 -3.28
CA SER A 27 22.89 6.14 -3.11
C SER A 27 22.67 6.90 -4.42
N GLN A 28 23.72 7.11 -5.22
CA GLN A 28 23.60 7.73 -6.54
C GLN A 28 22.81 6.85 -7.52
N ILE A 29 22.91 5.52 -7.43
CA ILE A 29 22.13 4.58 -8.26
C ILE A 29 20.63 4.61 -7.87
N LEU A 30 20.32 4.83 -6.60
CA LEU A 30 18.94 4.88 -6.12
C LEU A 30 18.16 6.13 -6.57
N ASP A 31 18.86 7.23 -6.88
CA ASP A 31 18.27 8.49 -7.34
C ASP A 31 17.87 8.50 -8.83
N TYR A 32 18.21 7.48 -9.62
CA TYR A 32 17.82 7.42 -11.04
C TYR A 32 16.29 7.33 -11.23
N PRO A 33 15.68 7.85 -12.31
CA PRO A 33 14.24 7.73 -12.53
C PRO A 33 13.82 6.27 -12.79
N ASN A 34 12.64 5.87 -12.28
CA ASN A 34 12.11 4.49 -12.34
C ASN A 34 11.46 4.13 -13.69
N ASP A 35 12.04 4.56 -14.81
CA ASP A 35 11.39 4.47 -16.13
C ASP A 35 11.57 3.10 -16.83
N ASN A 36 12.59 2.32 -16.47
CA ASN A 36 12.93 1.07 -17.14
C ASN A 36 12.95 -0.13 -16.18
N GLU A 37 12.38 -1.27 -16.61
CA GLU A 37 12.33 -2.51 -15.80
C GLU A 37 13.73 -3.03 -15.43
N THR A 38 14.74 -2.77 -16.27
CA THR A 38 16.16 -3.07 -15.99
C THR A 38 16.72 -2.22 -14.85
N VAL A 39 16.37 -0.93 -14.81
CA VAL A 39 16.78 0.01 -13.75
C VAL A 39 16.16 -0.40 -12.41
N VAL A 40 14.90 -0.84 -12.43
CA VAL A 40 14.23 -1.34 -11.21
C VAL A 40 14.91 -2.60 -10.67
N LYS A 41 15.31 -3.55 -11.53
CA LYS A 41 16.03 -4.77 -11.12
C LYS A 41 17.43 -4.48 -10.58
N VAL A 42 18.13 -3.52 -11.18
CA VAL A 42 19.44 -3.11 -10.67
C VAL A 42 19.30 -2.42 -9.33
N LYS A 43 18.37 -1.47 -9.19
CA LYS A 43 18.08 -0.83 -7.90
C LYS A 43 17.72 -1.85 -6.82
N GLU A 44 16.97 -2.89 -7.16
CA GLU A 44 16.60 -3.97 -6.23
C GLU A 44 17.85 -4.68 -5.71
N THR A 45 18.78 -5.01 -6.62
CA THR A 45 20.05 -5.67 -6.30
C THR A 45 20.95 -4.74 -5.46
N CYS A 46 21.02 -3.45 -5.81
CA CYS A 46 21.77 -2.45 -5.06
C CYS A 46 21.21 -2.22 -3.66
N THR A 47 19.89 -2.19 -3.49
CA THR A 47 19.25 -2.05 -2.17
C THR A 47 19.52 -3.26 -1.29
N LEU A 48 19.54 -4.47 -1.86
CA LEU A 48 19.91 -5.70 -1.16
C LEU A 48 21.35 -5.64 -0.65
N GLU A 49 22.29 -5.32 -1.54
CA GLU A 49 23.70 -5.25 -1.21
C GLU A 49 23.99 -4.15 -0.19
N LEU A 50 23.31 -3.00 -0.29
CA LEU A 50 23.37 -1.95 0.72
C LEU A 50 22.85 -2.41 2.09
N ALA A 51 21.72 -3.11 2.13
CA ALA A 51 21.15 -3.61 3.37
C ALA A 51 22.10 -4.60 4.07
N GLU A 52 22.79 -5.45 3.32
CA GLU A 52 23.83 -6.34 3.84
C GLU A 52 25.03 -5.55 4.37
N VAL A 53 25.54 -4.58 3.61
CA VAL A 53 26.70 -3.76 4.00
C VAL A 53 26.41 -2.93 5.26
N PHE A 54 25.22 -2.33 5.35
CA PHE A 54 24.80 -1.62 6.56
C PHE A 54 24.58 -2.56 7.75
N GLY A 55 24.15 -3.79 7.49
CA GLY A 55 24.08 -4.87 8.49
C GLY A 55 25.45 -5.21 9.06
N GLU A 56 26.44 -5.40 8.19
CA GLU A 56 27.84 -5.69 8.57
C GLU A 56 28.50 -4.51 9.31
N LEU A 57 28.20 -3.28 8.91
CA LEU A 57 28.71 -2.05 9.53
C LEU A 57 28.01 -1.66 10.84
N LYS A 58 26.87 -2.30 11.15
CA LYS A 58 26.01 -1.96 12.30
C LYS A 58 25.63 -0.47 12.38
N ASP A 59 25.61 0.24 11.25
CA ASP A 59 25.27 1.66 11.18
C ASP A 59 23.76 1.81 10.91
N ILE A 60 23.03 1.93 12.01
CA ILE A 60 21.56 1.94 12.05
C ILE A 60 20.98 3.28 11.57
N ALA A 61 21.71 4.39 11.77
CA ALA A 61 21.24 5.73 11.40
C ALA A 61 21.23 5.91 9.88
N SER A 62 22.31 5.49 9.22
CA SER A 62 22.43 5.55 7.76
C SER A 62 21.46 4.59 7.06
N LEU A 63 21.23 3.40 7.64
CA LEU A 63 20.22 2.46 7.14
C LEU A 63 18.80 3.05 7.24
N SER A 64 18.46 3.70 8.35
CA SER A 64 17.14 4.30 8.56
C SER A 64 16.88 5.45 7.59
N ALA A 65 17.88 6.32 7.38
CA ALA A 65 17.81 7.40 6.39
C ALA A 65 17.64 6.85 4.96
N LEU A 66 18.30 5.73 4.65
CA LEU A 66 18.14 5.04 3.38
C LEU A 66 16.74 4.44 3.22
N LEU A 67 16.18 3.81 4.25
CA LEU A 67 14.80 3.28 4.25
C LEU A 67 13.76 4.40 4.07
N GLU A 68 14.03 5.58 4.63
CA GLU A 68 13.20 6.75 4.42
C GLU A 68 13.28 7.28 2.99
N SER A 69 14.48 7.41 2.42
CA SER A 69 14.65 7.91 1.05
C SER A 69 14.19 6.90 -0.02
N SER A 70 14.38 5.60 0.23
CA SER A 70 14.00 4.50 -0.67
C SER A 70 12.58 4.00 -0.46
N ARG A 71 11.77 4.62 0.42
CA ARG A 71 10.37 4.23 0.67
C ARG A 71 9.55 4.16 -0.62
N ASN A 72 9.73 5.13 -1.52
CA ASN A 72 9.07 5.14 -2.83
C ASN A 72 9.51 3.97 -3.73
N PHE A 73 10.79 3.57 -3.65
CA PHE A 73 11.32 2.43 -4.41
C PHE A 73 10.78 1.10 -3.88
N PHE A 74 10.73 0.92 -2.56
CA PHE A 74 10.16 -0.28 -1.95
C PHE A 74 8.69 -0.47 -2.32
N THR A 75 7.91 0.60 -2.48
CA THR A 75 6.49 0.49 -2.90
C THR A 75 6.28 -0.14 -4.28
N VAL A 76 7.34 -0.19 -5.09
CA VAL A 76 7.35 -0.83 -6.41
C VAL A 76 7.69 -2.32 -6.32
N LEU A 77 8.45 -2.74 -5.29
CA LEU A 77 8.89 -4.13 -5.10
C LEU A 77 7.80 -5.02 -4.45
N SER A 78 7.70 -6.28 -4.89
CA SER A 78 6.74 -7.26 -4.34
C SER A 78 7.12 -7.74 -2.93
N LYS A 79 6.13 -8.09 -2.09
CA LYS A 79 6.33 -8.58 -0.71
C LYS A 79 7.33 -9.74 -0.62
N ALA A 80 7.33 -10.71 -1.55
CA ALA A 80 8.27 -11.84 -1.50
C ALA A 80 9.75 -11.40 -1.60
N LYS A 81 10.02 -10.36 -2.41
CA LYS A 81 11.34 -9.78 -2.57
C LYS A 81 11.69 -8.85 -1.41
N ALA A 82 10.75 -8.04 -0.94
CA ALA A 82 10.91 -7.22 0.26
C ALA A 82 11.09 -8.06 1.55
N ALA A 83 10.43 -9.21 1.65
CA ALA A 83 10.59 -10.17 2.74
C ALA A 83 11.95 -10.87 2.66
N LYS A 84 12.42 -11.23 1.46
CA LYS A 84 13.78 -11.77 1.25
C LYS A 84 14.86 -10.73 1.56
N ILE A 85 14.63 -9.45 1.26
CA ILE A 85 15.45 -8.30 1.70
C ILE A 85 15.41 -8.14 3.22
N GLY A 86 14.26 -8.43 3.85
CA GLY A 86 14.07 -8.36 5.29
C GLY A 86 14.74 -9.48 6.08
N LEU A 87 14.96 -10.67 5.49
CA LEU A 87 15.50 -11.83 6.21
C LEU A 87 16.90 -11.58 6.84
N PRO A 88 17.87 -10.93 6.17
CA PRO A 88 19.14 -10.54 6.79
C PRO A 88 18.99 -9.41 7.83
N LEU A 89 17.99 -8.54 7.66
CA LEU A 89 17.66 -7.43 8.57
C LEU A 89 16.90 -7.88 9.83
N TRP A 90 16.47 -9.15 9.89
CA TRP A 90 15.75 -9.73 11.02
C TRP A 90 16.66 -10.35 12.08
N GLU A 91 17.97 -10.08 12.03
CA GLU A 91 18.87 -10.44 13.13
C GLU A 91 18.42 -9.75 14.44
N PRO A 92 18.38 -10.47 15.57
CA PRO A 92 17.94 -9.92 16.87
C PRO A 92 18.71 -8.67 17.34
N ALA A 93 19.93 -8.45 16.81
CA ALA A 93 20.75 -7.29 17.15
C ALA A 93 20.21 -5.97 16.58
N PHE A 94 19.45 -6.00 15.47
CA PHE A 94 18.79 -4.83 14.89
C PHE A 94 17.46 -4.49 15.59
N PHE A 95 16.93 -5.41 16.39
CA PHE A 95 15.66 -5.27 17.10
C PHE A 95 15.75 -4.41 18.35
N GLU A 96 16.90 -3.86 18.76
CA GLU A 96 16.92 -3.05 19.99
C GLU A 96 16.23 -1.69 19.83
N ASP A 97 16.31 -1.05 18.66
CA ASP A 97 15.74 0.29 18.45
C ASP A 97 14.22 0.25 18.14
N GLU A 98 13.45 0.96 18.96
CA GLU A 98 11.99 1.08 18.83
C GLU A 98 11.57 1.89 17.59
N VAL A 99 12.38 2.87 17.17
CA VAL A 99 12.11 3.72 16.01
C VAL A 99 12.25 2.93 14.72
N VAL A 100 13.30 2.12 14.61
CA VAL A 100 13.54 1.29 13.41
C VAL A 100 12.47 0.22 13.29
N ARG A 101 12.08 -0.42 14.39
CA ARG A 101 10.97 -1.39 14.43
C ARG A 101 9.66 -0.78 13.96
N PHE A 102 9.36 0.44 14.40
CA PHE A 102 8.14 1.14 13.98
C PHE A 102 8.13 1.42 12.48
N HIS A 103 9.23 1.97 11.94
CA HIS A 103 9.35 2.30 10.52
C HIS A 103 9.35 1.04 9.63
N MET A 104 10.03 -0.03 10.05
CA MET A 104 10.03 -1.32 9.36
C MET A 104 8.64 -1.96 9.33
N ARG A 105 7.93 -1.94 10.45
CA ARG A 105 6.56 -2.47 10.53
C ARG A 105 5.60 -1.67 9.65
N PHE A 106 5.74 -0.34 9.63
CA PHE A 106 4.94 0.52 8.76
C PHE A 106 5.20 0.22 7.28
N LEU A 107 6.48 0.17 6.88
CA LEU A 107 6.87 -0.15 5.50
C LEU A 107 6.34 -1.52 5.10
N SER A 108 6.59 -2.55 5.91
CA SER A 108 6.11 -3.92 5.64
C SER A 108 4.58 -3.97 5.46
N ASN A 109 3.83 -3.19 6.24
CA ASN A 109 2.38 -3.10 6.08
C ASN A 109 1.98 -2.42 4.77
N GLU A 110 2.59 -1.28 4.44
CA GLU A 110 2.28 -0.53 3.21
C GLU A 110 2.60 -1.34 1.94
N LEU A 111 3.74 -2.03 1.93
CA LEU A 111 4.14 -2.91 0.82
C LEU A 111 3.20 -4.09 0.65
N MET A 112 2.77 -4.68 1.76
CA MET A 112 1.82 -5.78 1.74
C MET A 112 0.49 -5.33 1.15
N GLU A 113 -0.04 -4.18 1.58
CA GLU A 113 -1.31 -3.63 1.08
C GLU A 113 -1.27 -3.32 -0.43
N LYS A 114 -0.19 -2.67 -0.90
CA LYS A 114 -0.02 -2.38 -2.34
C LYS A 114 0.12 -3.65 -3.17
N ASN A 115 0.81 -4.66 -2.65
CA ASN A 115 0.94 -5.94 -3.35
C ASN A 115 -0.39 -6.69 -3.42
N PHE A 116 -1.20 -6.65 -2.36
CA PHE A 116 -2.56 -7.18 -2.41
C PHE A 116 -3.38 -6.49 -3.49
N LEU A 117 -3.39 -5.15 -3.51
CA LEU A 117 -4.11 -4.38 -4.53
C LEU A 117 -3.71 -4.80 -5.94
N LYS A 118 -2.41 -4.90 -6.24
CA LYS A 118 -1.92 -5.37 -7.56
C LYS A 118 -2.38 -6.78 -7.94
N ILE A 119 -2.54 -7.68 -6.96
CA ILE A 119 -2.95 -9.07 -7.21
C ILE A 119 -4.47 -9.17 -7.42
N VAL A 120 -5.25 -8.36 -6.68
CA VAL A 120 -6.72 -8.46 -6.67
C VAL A 120 -7.41 -7.51 -7.66
N GLU A 121 -6.83 -6.35 -7.99
CA GLU A 121 -7.38 -5.37 -8.92
C GLU A 121 -7.75 -5.92 -10.32
N PRO A 122 -6.99 -6.83 -10.94
CA PRO A 122 -7.35 -7.32 -12.28
C PRO A 122 -8.51 -8.34 -12.30
N TYR A 123 -9.08 -8.69 -11.15
CA TYR A 123 -10.10 -9.74 -11.03
C TYR A 123 -11.31 -9.28 -10.23
N ASP A 124 -12.52 -9.61 -10.70
CA ASP A 124 -13.75 -9.31 -9.94
C ASP A 124 -13.98 -10.29 -8.77
N VAL A 125 -13.54 -11.54 -8.91
CA VAL A 125 -13.67 -12.59 -7.89
C VAL A 125 -12.35 -13.35 -7.80
N VAL A 126 -11.80 -13.45 -6.60
CA VAL A 126 -10.49 -14.07 -6.34
C VAL A 126 -10.60 -15.10 -5.22
N GLU A 127 -10.00 -16.28 -5.41
CA GLU A 127 -9.86 -17.30 -4.36
C GLU A 127 -8.75 -16.90 -3.37
N ILE A 128 -9.04 -16.98 -2.07
CA ILE A 128 -8.05 -16.67 -1.01
C ILE A 128 -6.83 -17.60 -1.11
N GLY A 129 -7.04 -18.88 -1.43
CA GLY A 129 -5.97 -19.84 -1.65
C GLY A 129 -5.05 -19.47 -2.82
N PHE A 130 -5.57 -18.83 -3.87
CA PHE A 130 -4.73 -18.30 -4.96
C PHE A 130 -3.87 -17.14 -4.48
N VAL A 131 -4.44 -16.22 -3.70
CA VAL A 131 -3.69 -15.11 -3.10
C VAL A 131 -2.62 -15.64 -2.13
N ALA A 132 -2.94 -16.67 -1.35
CA ALA A 132 -1.99 -17.33 -0.45
C ALA A 132 -0.79 -17.93 -1.16
N ARG A 133 -1.04 -18.69 -2.24
CA ARG A 133 0.05 -19.21 -3.08
C ARG A 133 0.88 -18.11 -3.71
N LYS A 134 0.24 -17.01 -4.14
CA LYS A 134 0.93 -15.88 -4.79
C LYS A 134 1.75 -15.05 -3.81
N MET A 135 1.35 -14.99 -2.54
CA MET A 135 2.02 -14.23 -1.49
C MET A 135 2.95 -15.04 -0.61
N GLU A 136 2.94 -16.38 -0.73
CA GLU A 136 3.73 -17.31 0.10
C GLU A 136 3.43 -17.16 1.60
N LEU A 137 2.16 -16.95 1.95
CA LEU A 137 1.70 -16.76 3.33
C LEU A 137 0.54 -17.67 3.68
N PRO A 138 0.33 -17.97 4.98
CA PRO A 138 -0.85 -18.69 5.44
C PRO A 138 -2.14 -17.94 5.10
N GLU A 139 -3.19 -18.68 4.73
CA GLU A 139 -4.51 -18.11 4.41
C GLU A 139 -5.09 -17.30 5.57
N GLU A 140 -4.83 -17.71 6.81
CA GLU A 140 -5.32 -17.03 8.02
C GLU A 140 -4.77 -15.59 8.16
N GLU A 141 -3.49 -15.38 7.85
CA GLU A 141 -2.87 -14.06 7.88
C GLU A 141 -3.45 -13.15 6.79
N ILE A 142 -3.73 -13.73 5.62
CA ILE A 142 -4.29 -13.02 4.47
C ILE A 142 -5.73 -12.61 4.75
N VAL A 143 -6.55 -13.51 5.29
CA VAL A 143 -7.92 -13.20 5.72
C VAL A 143 -7.93 -12.04 6.72
N ARG A 144 -7.06 -12.10 7.73
CA ARG A 144 -6.95 -11.03 8.73
C ARG A 144 -6.59 -9.69 8.08
N LYS A 145 -5.61 -9.69 7.16
CA LYS A 145 -5.14 -8.46 6.51
C LYS A 145 -6.15 -7.90 5.51
N LEU A 146 -6.79 -8.76 4.70
CA LEU A 146 -7.86 -8.35 3.78
C LEU A 146 -9.06 -7.78 4.54
N SER A 147 -9.46 -8.42 5.65
CA SER A 147 -10.51 -7.91 6.53
C SER A 147 -10.18 -6.51 7.06
N GLN A 148 -8.93 -6.29 7.48
CA GLN A 148 -8.46 -4.97 7.89
C GLN A 148 -8.52 -3.95 6.75
N MET A 149 -8.08 -4.30 5.53
CA MET A 149 -8.10 -3.39 4.38
C MET A 149 -9.52 -3.00 3.93
N ILE A 150 -10.47 -3.93 4.05
CA ILE A 150 -11.89 -3.67 3.78
C ILE A 150 -12.47 -2.71 4.82
N LEU A 151 -12.18 -2.93 6.11
CA LEU A 151 -12.60 -2.03 7.20
C LEU A 151 -11.99 -0.63 7.07
N ASP A 152 -10.73 -0.55 6.67
CA ASP A 152 -10.01 0.71 6.42
C ASP A 152 -10.48 1.43 5.14
N LYS A 153 -11.46 0.88 4.41
CA LYS A 153 -12.00 1.39 3.13
C LYS A 153 -10.95 1.55 2.02
N LYS A 154 -9.81 0.88 2.14
CA LYS A 154 -8.75 0.86 1.12
C LYS A 154 -9.06 -0.10 -0.02
N LEU A 155 -9.85 -1.14 0.29
CA LEU A 155 -10.29 -2.15 -0.67
C LEU A 155 -11.81 -2.26 -0.64
N SER A 156 -12.45 -1.91 -1.74
CA SER A 156 -13.90 -2.10 -1.92
C SER A 156 -14.17 -3.55 -2.30
N ALA A 157 -14.23 -4.43 -1.31
CA ALA A 157 -14.48 -5.86 -1.51
C ALA A 157 -15.27 -6.46 -0.35
N SER A 158 -15.92 -7.59 -0.61
CA SER A 158 -16.56 -8.43 0.38
C SER A 158 -15.83 -9.77 0.48
N LEU A 159 -15.63 -10.25 1.70
CA LEU A 159 -14.97 -11.52 1.96
C LEU A 159 -16.01 -12.60 2.31
N ASP A 160 -16.14 -13.62 1.44
CA ASP A 160 -16.91 -14.82 1.71
C ASP A 160 -15.99 -15.88 2.35
N GLN A 161 -15.95 -15.90 3.68
CA GLN A 161 -15.15 -16.84 4.45
C GLN A 161 -15.65 -18.29 4.35
N GLY A 162 -16.91 -18.52 4.00
CA GLY A 162 -17.47 -19.86 3.85
C GLY A 162 -16.98 -20.57 2.59
N LYS A 163 -16.81 -19.80 1.50
CA LYS A 163 -16.29 -20.31 0.21
C LYS A 163 -14.82 -19.98 -0.03
N GLY A 164 -14.20 -19.16 0.82
CA GLY A 164 -12.82 -18.72 0.64
C GLY A 164 -12.64 -17.78 -0.54
N LEU A 165 -13.62 -16.91 -0.80
CA LEU A 165 -13.63 -15.99 -1.95
C LEU A 165 -13.58 -14.52 -1.50
N LEU A 166 -12.84 -13.72 -2.25
CA LEU A 166 -12.84 -12.26 -2.20
C LEU A 166 -13.61 -11.76 -3.42
N ILE A 167 -14.70 -11.04 -3.19
CA ILE A 167 -15.56 -10.48 -4.23
C ILE A 167 -15.34 -8.98 -4.26
N MET A 168 -14.84 -8.46 -5.38
CA MET A 168 -14.67 -7.03 -5.57
C MET A 168 -16.04 -6.37 -5.73
N LEU A 169 -16.26 -5.30 -4.98
CA LEU A 169 -17.44 -4.47 -5.15
C LEU A 169 -17.11 -3.43 -6.24
N PRO A 170 -18.00 -3.21 -7.21
CA PRO A 170 -17.79 -2.14 -8.17
C PRO A 170 -17.61 -0.84 -7.41
N SER A 171 -16.63 -0.03 -7.85
CA SER A 171 -16.53 1.35 -7.41
C SER A 171 -17.89 1.97 -7.62
N ALA A 172 -18.47 2.52 -6.55
CA ALA A 172 -19.77 3.16 -6.59
C ALA A 172 -19.69 4.25 -7.65
N SER A 173 -20.12 3.94 -8.87
CA SER A 173 -20.45 4.93 -9.87
C SER A 173 -21.67 5.61 -9.30
N GLN A 174 -21.44 6.58 -8.42
CA GLN A 174 -22.46 7.53 -8.01
C GLN A 174 -22.96 8.13 -9.31
N HIS A 175 -24.10 7.63 -9.77
CA HIS A 175 -24.78 8.24 -10.88
C HIS A 175 -25.18 9.62 -10.38
N VAL A 176 -24.40 10.64 -10.77
CA VAL A 176 -24.63 12.04 -10.39
C VAL A 176 -26.09 12.43 -10.67
N LEU A 177 -26.67 11.87 -11.72
CA LEU A 177 -28.10 12.01 -12.04
C LEU A 177 -29.04 11.42 -10.98
N ALA A 178 -28.73 10.24 -10.45
CA ALA A 178 -29.55 9.60 -9.42
C ALA A 178 -29.49 10.35 -8.09
N GLU A 179 -28.31 10.85 -7.70
CA GLU A 179 -28.12 11.66 -6.50
C GLU A 179 -28.84 13.01 -6.62
N ASN A 180 -28.73 13.67 -7.77
CA ASN A 180 -29.45 14.91 -8.06
C ASN A 180 -30.97 14.72 -8.03
N VAL A 181 -31.50 13.64 -8.62
CA VAL A 181 -32.93 13.33 -8.58
C VAL A 181 -33.38 13.07 -7.13
N LEU A 182 -32.58 12.36 -6.34
CA LEU A 182 -32.90 12.10 -4.93
C LEU A 182 -32.94 13.41 -4.13
N SER A 183 -31.98 14.33 -4.35
CA SER A 183 -31.97 15.67 -3.74
C SER A 183 -33.23 16.45 -4.12
N THR A 184 -33.56 16.51 -5.41
CA THR A 184 -34.76 17.23 -5.89
C THR A 184 -36.05 16.64 -5.30
N ILE A 185 -36.17 15.32 -5.21
CA ILE A 185 -37.34 14.68 -4.57
C ILE A 185 -37.42 15.04 -3.09
N THR A 186 -36.28 15.08 -2.39
CA THR A 186 -36.23 15.42 -0.97
C THR A 186 -36.65 16.88 -0.74
N GLU A 187 -36.11 17.81 -1.53
CA GLU A 187 -36.48 19.23 -1.51
C GLU A 187 -37.96 19.44 -1.83
N LEU A 188 -38.51 18.73 -2.82
CA LEU A 188 -39.94 18.77 -3.14
C LEU A 188 -40.79 18.28 -1.97
N ASN A 189 -40.35 17.24 -1.26
CA ASN A 189 -41.08 16.69 -0.13
C ASN A 189 -41.17 17.70 1.02
N GLU A 190 -40.09 18.44 1.31
CA GLU A 190 -40.10 19.52 2.30
C GLU A 190 -41.08 20.63 1.94
N VAL A 191 -41.16 21.00 0.65
CA VAL A 191 -42.12 22.01 0.17
C VAL A 191 -43.56 21.52 0.30
N VAL A 192 -43.82 20.26 -0.01
CA VAL A 192 -45.14 19.64 0.13
C VAL A 192 -45.57 19.62 1.60
N ASP A 193 -44.68 19.27 2.51
CA ASP A 193 -44.96 19.30 3.96
C ASP A 193 -45.24 20.73 4.44
N ALA A 194 -44.48 21.73 4.00
CA ALA A 194 -44.72 23.13 4.34
C ALA A 194 -46.07 23.64 3.82
N LEU A 195 -46.48 23.23 2.61
CA LEU A 195 -47.78 23.56 2.03
C LEU A 195 -48.93 22.88 2.79
N LYS A 196 -48.75 21.61 3.19
CA LYS A 196 -49.74 20.89 4.00
C LYS A 196 -49.98 21.59 5.34
N VAL A 197 -48.92 21.97 6.04
CA VAL A 197 -49.04 22.73 7.31
C VAL A 197 -49.78 24.05 7.12
N ARG A 198 -49.50 24.79 6.04
CA ARG A 198 -50.20 26.05 5.73
C ARG A 198 -51.68 25.83 5.41
N ALA A 199 -51.99 24.80 4.63
CA ALA A 199 -53.37 24.45 4.28
C ALA A 199 -54.17 24.06 5.54
N ASP A 200 -53.59 23.25 6.42
CA ASP A 200 -54.21 22.85 7.68
C ASP A 200 -54.45 24.08 8.60
N THR A 201 -53.48 25.00 8.66
CA THR A 201 -53.61 26.26 9.41
C THR A 201 -54.73 27.14 8.86
N TYR A 202 -54.88 27.21 7.54
CA TYR A 202 -55.92 28.00 6.89
C TYR A 202 -57.31 27.38 7.09
N ASN A 203 -57.42 26.05 6.97
CA ASN A 203 -58.65 25.32 7.21
C ASN A 203 -59.12 25.44 8.67
N ALA A 204 -58.19 25.39 9.63
CA ALA A 204 -58.51 25.61 11.04
C ALA A 204 -59.12 27.00 11.28
N LYS A 205 -58.54 28.05 10.68
CA LYS A 205 -59.07 29.43 10.79
C LYS A 205 -60.44 29.61 10.15
N LEU A 206 -60.73 28.88 9.07
CA LEU A 206 -62.04 28.91 8.41
C LEU A 206 -63.14 28.22 9.21
N GLN A 207 -62.82 27.24 10.06
CA GLN A 207 -63.81 26.58 10.94
C GLN A 207 -64.13 27.39 12.20
N GLU A 208 -63.27 28.36 12.56
CA GLU A 208 -63.50 29.28 13.68
C GLU A 208 -64.28 30.54 13.29
N MET A 209 -64.53 30.78 11.99
CA MET A 209 -65.37 31.86 11.45
C MET A 209 -66.82 31.43 11.22
#